data_AF-A0AAP2E2B7-F1
#
_entry.id   AF-A0AAP2E2B7-F1
#
_cell.length_a   1.000
_cell.length_b   1.000
_cell.length_c   1.000
_cell.angle_alpha   90.00
_cell.angle_beta   90.00
_cell.angle_gamma   90.00
#
_symmetry.space_group_name_H-M   'P 1'
#
loop_
_entity.id
_entity.type
_entity.pdbx_description
1 polymer ?
#
loop_
_entity_poly.entity_id
_entity_poly.type
_entity_poly.pdbx_seq_one_letter_code
_entity_poly.pdbx_strand_id
1 'polypeptide(L)'
;MKKTLRWSILLVLAFAWQHCADDQAPARPGTIRFALRATVAASQGRVATSLPNGASLYVSVRQAGGDDVYTLEPVQLLKLGDEYISEPLVLPNGEYALTDFLVADGDGNIVYAAPKEGSELAAWVDDPLPQLFTISNNAIARVDVQVVSVEAHQPAQFGYVAFQVDVLPFPFFQLSVFRADSTQPVFTPADVYLFLDGDTVYHRQLSAGNQAISFPGNPRATYTLVVRSDALTTYRRTFVLQELVAELDGVPLQVTLQPALTFTALYRRDFFQFWMSLNENMPEGSLTIDWGDGAVEELESDNYGYIEFHHVYATAGDYHVSVSGGLDNVWAFALVLGFGNADDIFLNALPDLRSFSKAESSEGADSLDLSHNPELRYLGVSDSNIKYFDIANNPWMQGLEMSGANGIPASVVNKVIADLYQHAVALHLEHGYIYMEGDSYTVIGPPSPEALEMLRRLRQDLGWTVFPESI
;
A
#
# COMPACT_ATOMS: atom_id res chain seq x y z
N MET A 1 3.16 -86.18 -29.41
CA MET A 1 3.44 -85.36 -30.62
C MET A 1 2.37 -84.28 -30.66
N LYS A 2 2.56 -82.95 -30.72
CA LYS A 2 3.67 -81.96 -30.82
C LYS A 2 3.09 -80.67 -30.17
N LYS A 3 3.76 -79.99 -29.22
CA LYS A 3 4.51 -78.72 -29.40
C LYS A 3 3.80 -77.75 -30.38
N THR A 4 3.37 -76.53 -30.05
CA THR A 4 3.97 -75.37 -29.34
C THR A 4 2.83 -74.34 -29.13
N LEU A 5 2.82 -73.49 -28.08
CA LEU A 5 3.14 -72.06 -28.23
C LEU A 5 3.24 -71.42 -26.82
N ARG A 6 4.34 -70.70 -26.56
CA ARG A 6 4.59 -69.86 -25.37
C ARG A 6 4.44 -68.38 -25.74
N TRP A 7 4.40 -67.53 -24.70
CA TRP A 7 4.47 -66.06 -24.64
C TRP A 7 3.09 -65.40 -24.78
N SER A 8 2.52 -64.75 -23.76
CA SER A 8 3.01 -63.55 -23.03
C SER A 8 2.48 -63.55 -21.57
N ILE A 9 3.32 -63.49 -20.53
CA ILE A 9 3.89 -62.29 -19.85
C ILE A 9 2.91 -61.64 -18.84
N LEU A 10 3.25 -61.86 -17.56
CA LEU A 10 3.21 -60.97 -16.39
C LEU A 10 2.02 -60.01 -16.20
N LEU A 11 1.15 -60.30 -15.20
CA LEU A 11 0.46 -59.27 -14.40
C LEU A 11 -0.34 -59.81 -13.19
N VAL A 12 0.25 -60.63 -12.29
CA VAL A 12 -0.48 -61.06 -11.06
C VAL A 12 0.42 -61.17 -9.81
N LEU A 13 1.46 -60.34 -9.66
CA LEU A 13 2.31 -60.39 -8.46
C LEU A 13 2.76 -59.00 -8.01
N ALA A 14 1.79 -58.18 -7.58
CA ALA A 14 2.05 -56.95 -6.81
C ALA A 14 0.76 -56.42 -6.14
N PHE A 15 0.05 -57.27 -5.38
CA PHE A 15 -1.05 -56.80 -4.51
C PHE A 15 -1.03 -57.55 -3.18
N ALA A 16 0.05 -57.37 -2.41
CA ALA A 16 0.09 -57.78 -1.01
C ALA A 16 1.12 -57.00 -0.16
N TRP A 17 1.43 -55.75 -0.52
CA TRP A 17 2.04 -54.79 0.40
C TRP A 17 1.10 -53.60 0.55
N GLN A 18 -0.04 -53.84 1.19
CA GLN A 18 -0.70 -52.80 1.96
C GLN A 18 0.12 -52.62 3.24
N HIS A 19 1.16 -51.79 3.11
CA HIS A 19 1.76 -51.14 4.25
C HIS A 19 0.70 -50.17 4.78
N CYS A 20 0.26 -50.37 6.02
CA CYS A 20 -0.62 -49.44 6.72
C CYS A 20 0.21 -48.17 6.97
N ALA A 21 0.07 -47.17 6.09
CA ALA A 21 0.52 -45.83 6.38
C ALA A 21 -0.51 -45.25 7.35
N ASP A 22 -0.06 -44.91 8.56
CA ASP A 22 -0.84 -44.22 9.56
C ASP A 22 -1.17 -42.82 9.00
N ASP A 23 -2.41 -42.62 8.54
CA ASP A 23 -2.94 -41.32 8.12
C ASP A 23 -3.14 -40.43 9.36
N GLN A 24 -2.03 -39.97 9.96
CA GLN A 24 -2.09 -38.80 10.82
C GLN A 24 -2.03 -37.56 9.94
N ALA A 25 -3.11 -36.78 9.95
CA ALA A 25 -3.13 -35.45 9.36
C ALA A 25 -1.88 -34.66 9.82
N PRO A 26 -1.21 -33.90 8.93
CA PRO A 26 -0.01 -33.17 9.32
C PRO A 26 -0.33 -32.25 10.50
N ALA A 27 0.43 -32.39 11.58
CA ALA A 27 0.30 -31.54 12.77
C ALA A 27 0.44 -30.08 12.34
N ARG A 28 -0.63 -29.30 12.54
CA ARG A 28 -0.61 -27.86 12.24
C ARG A 28 0.00 -27.15 13.45
N PRO A 29 0.92 -26.19 13.24
CA PRO A 29 1.49 -25.44 14.35
C PRO A 29 0.40 -24.64 15.07
N GLY A 30 0.56 -24.46 16.38
CA GLY A 30 -0.30 -23.60 17.19
C GLY A 30 0.29 -22.20 17.35
N THR A 31 -0.43 -21.31 18.04
CA THR A 31 0.04 -19.94 18.31
C THR A 31 0.07 -19.66 19.81
N ILE A 32 1.03 -18.85 20.24
CA ILE A 32 1.17 -18.38 21.63
C ILE A 32 1.16 -16.86 21.67
N ARG A 33 0.51 -16.28 22.69
CA ARG A 33 0.64 -14.87 23.05
C ARG A 33 1.08 -14.72 24.49
N PHE A 34 1.90 -13.72 24.75
CA PHE A 34 2.30 -13.34 26.10
C PHE A 34 1.58 -12.06 26.51
N ALA A 35 0.95 -12.06 27.67
CA ALA A 35 0.29 -10.89 28.21
C ALA A 35 1.08 -10.36 29.40
N LEU A 36 1.38 -9.07 29.35
CA LEU A 36 2.20 -8.41 30.35
C LEU A 36 1.33 -7.85 31.47
N ARG A 37 1.66 -8.23 32.70
CA ARG A 37 1.18 -7.59 33.92
C ARG A 37 2.37 -6.94 34.63
N ALA A 38 2.43 -5.62 34.62
CA ALA A 38 3.45 -4.92 35.39
C ALA A 38 3.10 -4.99 36.89
N THR A 39 3.89 -5.74 37.68
CA THR A 39 3.75 -5.78 39.14
C THR A 39 4.63 -4.68 39.71
N VAL A 40 4.05 -3.50 39.94
CA VAL A 40 4.81 -2.32 40.34
C VAL A 40 4.99 -2.30 41.86
N ALA A 41 6.02 -2.98 42.36
CA ALA A 41 6.63 -2.61 43.63
C ALA A 41 7.72 -1.57 43.38
N ALA A 42 7.33 -0.38 42.88
CA ALA A 42 8.24 0.76 42.87
C ALA A 42 8.46 1.21 44.32
N SER A 43 9.72 1.44 44.70
CA SER A 43 10.12 1.98 46.00
C SER A 43 9.55 3.36 46.34
N GLN A 44 8.71 3.96 45.47
CA GLN A 44 8.13 5.30 45.64
C GLN A 44 6.65 5.46 45.21
N GLY A 45 5.85 4.39 45.19
CA GLY A 45 4.38 4.54 45.19
C GLY A 45 3.73 5.24 43.98
N ARG A 46 4.36 5.26 42.80
CA ARG A 46 3.70 5.61 41.54
C ARG A 46 3.57 4.38 40.65
N VAL A 47 2.35 4.09 40.23
CA VAL A 47 2.04 3.05 39.25
C VAL A 47 2.42 3.58 37.88
N ALA A 48 3.36 2.94 37.18
CA ALA A 48 3.53 3.15 35.75
C ALA A 48 2.38 2.41 35.03
N THR A 49 1.35 3.14 34.60
CA THR A 49 0.18 2.62 33.88
C THR A 49 0.42 2.49 32.37
N SER A 50 1.66 2.73 31.90
CA SER A 50 2.03 2.66 30.50
C SER A 50 3.51 2.29 30.32
N LEU A 51 3.79 1.42 29.35
CA LEU A 51 5.13 1.21 28.82
C LEU A 51 5.62 2.47 28.07
N PRO A 52 6.95 2.69 27.95
CA PRO A 52 7.51 3.74 27.10
C PRO A 52 7.00 3.64 25.65
N ASN A 53 6.93 4.77 24.97
CA ASN A 53 6.64 4.76 23.52
C ASN A 53 7.76 4.00 22.80
N GLY A 54 7.38 3.08 21.91
CA GLY A 54 8.34 2.23 21.20
C GLY A 54 8.87 1.04 22.02
N ALA A 55 8.23 0.70 23.14
CA ALA A 55 8.65 -0.44 23.95
C ALA A 55 8.61 -1.76 23.18
N SER A 56 9.59 -2.60 23.46
CA SER A 56 9.92 -3.82 22.73
C SER A 56 9.99 -5.00 23.70
N LEU A 57 9.39 -6.14 23.36
CA LEU A 57 9.49 -7.36 24.16
C LEU A 57 10.56 -8.30 23.59
N TYR A 58 11.35 -8.93 24.44
CA TYR A 58 12.30 -10.00 24.09
C TYR A 58 11.96 -11.25 24.90
N VAL A 59 11.79 -12.38 24.21
CA VAL A 59 11.45 -13.67 24.83
C VAL A 59 12.42 -14.77 24.44
N SER A 60 12.72 -15.65 25.39
CA SER A 60 13.34 -16.94 25.09
C SER A 60 12.38 -18.07 25.41
N VAL A 61 12.21 -19.00 24.48
CA VAL A 61 11.34 -20.16 24.62
C VAL A 61 12.15 -21.42 24.41
N ARG A 62 12.07 -22.35 25.35
CA ARG A 62 12.75 -23.64 25.31
C ARG A 62 11.74 -24.78 25.21
N GLN A 63 12.04 -25.82 24.43
CA GLN A 63 11.21 -27.03 24.39
C GLN A 63 11.49 -27.94 25.59
N ALA A 64 10.46 -28.57 26.14
CA ALA A 64 10.60 -29.51 27.26
C ALA A 64 11.52 -30.69 26.86
N GLY A 65 12.73 -30.73 27.42
CA GLY A 65 13.70 -31.81 27.22
C GLY A 65 14.85 -31.55 26.25
N GLY A 66 15.04 -30.32 25.74
CA GLY A 66 16.13 -30.05 24.80
C GLY A 66 16.38 -28.56 24.53
N ASP A 67 16.38 -28.22 23.24
CA ASP A 67 16.96 -26.98 22.71
C ASP A 67 16.10 -25.72 22.91
N ASP A 68 16.77 -24.57 22.87
CA ASP A 68 16.13 -23.27 22.75
C ASP A 68 15.49 -23.13 21.35
N VAL A 69 14.19 -22.82 21.33
CA VAL A 69 13.41 -22.57 20.10
C VAL A 69 13.52 -21.11 19.70
N TYR A 70 13.46 -20.24 20.71
CA TYR A 70 13.70 -18.81 20.59
C TYR A 70 14.70 -18.40 21.66
N THR A 71 15.67 -17.56 21.29
CA THR A 71 16.64 -17.00 22.23
C THR A 71 16.61 -15.49 22.07
N LEU A 72 16.02 -14.81 23.06
CA LEU A 72 15.84 -13.34 23.06
C LEU A 72 15.21 -12.83 21.77
N GLU A 73 14.21 -13.55 21.25
CA GLU A 73 13.44 -13.20 20.07
C GLU A 73 12.66 -11.91 20.33
N PRO A 74 12.80 -10.87 19.49
CA PRO A 74 12.01 -9.65 19.61
C PRO A 74 10.55 -9.89 19.20
N VAL A 75 9.63 -9.38 19.98
CA VAL A 75 8.18 -9.53 19.78
C VAL A 75 7.51 -8.18 20.01
N GLN A 76 6.57 -7.80 19.14
CA GLN A 76 5.81 -6.57 19.31
C GLN A 76 4.79 -6.71 20.44
N LEU A 77 4.63 -5.64 21.24
CA LEU A 77 3.56 -5.50 22.21
C LEU A 77 2.45 -4.59 21.67
N LEU A 78 1.22 -5.07 21.76
CA LEU A 78 -0.01 -4.36 21.43
C LEU A 78 -0.70 -3.95 22.73
N LYS A 79 -1.13 -2.69 22.81
CA LYS A 79 -1.95 -2.22 23.95
C LYS A 79 -3.42 -2.55 23.69
N LEU A 80 -4.03 -3.34 24.57
CA LEU A 80 -5.45 -3.70 24.53
C LEU A 80 -6.13 -3.28 25.84
N GLY A 81 -6.76 -2.10 25.83
CA GLY A 81 -7.29 -1.49 27.05
C GLY A 81 -6.16 -1.11 28.01
N ASP A 82 -6.17 -1.70 29.21
CA ASP A 82 -5.16 -1.50 30.25
C ASP A 82 -4.04 -2.56 30.24
N GLU A 83 -4.10 -3.52 29.32
CA GLU A 83 -3.13 -4.61 29.20
C GLU A 83 -2.24 -4.46 27.96
N TYR A 84 -1.03 -5.02 28.03
CA TYR A 84 -0.16 -5.20 26.86
C TYR A 84 -0.09 -6.69 26.51
N ILE A 85 -0.35 -7.03 25.24
CA ILE A 85 -0.30 -8.40 24.73
C ILE A 85 0.66 -8.48 23.56
N SER A 86 1.42 -9.54 23.47
CA SER A 86 2.32 -9.78 22.35
C SER A 86 1.53 -10.10 21.07
N GLU A 87 2.16 -9.82 19.93
CA GLU A 87 1.78 -10.49 18.69
C GLU A 87 1.90 -12.02 18.85
N PRO A 88 1.10 -12.82 18.10
CA PRO A 88 1.14 -14.27 18.18
C PRO A 88 2.45 -14.83 17.61
N LEU A 89 3.15 -15.67 18.37
CA LEU A 89 4.25 -16.47 17.85
C LEU A 89 3.74 -17.85 17.45
N VAL A 90 4.29 -18.40 16.36
CA VAL A 90 3.93 -19.72 15.85
C VAL A 90 4.92 -20.74 16.41
N LEU A 91 4.40 -21.78 17.07
CA LEU A 91 5.21 -22.87 17.62
C LEU A 91 4.64 -24.22 17.17
N PRO A 92 5.50 -25.23 16.93
CA PRO A 92 5.04 -26.60 16.76
C PRO A 92 4.25 -27.09 17.99
N ASN A 93 3.48 -28.16 17.82
CA ASN A 93 2.82 -28.78 18.97
C ASN A 93 3.86 -29.38 19.92
N GLY A 94 3.71 -29.11 21.21
CA GLY A 94 4.67 -29.56 22.20
C GLY A 94 4.53 -28.83 23.53
N GLU A 95 5.38 -29.23 24.47
CA GLU A 95 5.54 -28.58 25.77
C GLU A 95 6.76 -27.65 25.72
N TYR A 96 6.61 -26.45 26.29
CA TYR A 96 7.59 -25.39 26.24
C TYR A 96 7.70 -24.68 27.59
N ALA A 97 8.81 -23.97 27.75
CA ALA A 97 9.10 -23.10 28.88
C ALA A 97 9.51 -21.73 28.37
N LEU A 98 8.87 -20.67 28.86
CA LEU A 98 9.36 -19.30 28.71
C LEU A 98 10.50 -19.10 29.71
N THR A 99 11.71 -18.79 29.26
CA THR A 99 12.92 -18.73 30.10
C THR A 99 13.51 -17.33 30.27
N ASP A 100 13.16 -16.41 29.37
CA ASP A 100 13.52 -15.00 29.44
C ASP A 100 12.33 -14.15 28.98
N PHE A 101 12.10 -13.03 29.65
CA PHE A 101 11.07 -12.06 29.29
C PHE A 101 11.52 -10.67 29.71
N LEU A 102 11.96 -9.86 28.74
CA LEU A 102 12.58 -8.56 28.96
C LEU A 102 11.86 -7.50 28.12
N VAL A 103 11.57 -6.34 28.70
CA VAL A 103 10.99 -5.20 27.98
C VAL A 103 12.03 -4.11 27.87
N ALA A 104 12.31 -3.67 26.64
CA ALA A 104 13.17 -2.54 26.35
C ALA A 104 12.36 -1.28 26.00
N ASP A 105 12.93 -0.11 26.24
CA ASP A 105 12.43 1.16 25.71
C ASP A 105 12.81 1.37 24.22
N GLY A 106 12.40 2.50 23.64
CA GLY A 106 12.69 2.84 22.24
C GLY A 106 14.17 3.05 21.92
N ASP A 107 15.02 3.22 22.94
CA ASP A 107 16.47 3.33 22.80
C ASP A 107 17.18 1.96 22.99
N GLY A 108 16.40 0.90 23.22
CA GLY A 108 16.90 -0.46 23.43
C GLY A 108 17.38 -0.75 24.86
N ASN A 109 17.14 0.14 25.83
CA ASN A 109 17.49 -0.13 27.22
C ASN A 109 16.43 -1.01 27.88
N ILE A 110 16.84 -2.08 28.56
CA ILE A 110 15.90 -2.89 29.34
C ILE A 110 15.33 -2.03 30.48
N VAL A 111 14.01 -1.95 30.56
CA VAL A 111 13.24 -1.18 31.55
C VAL A 111 12.43 -2.08 32.49
N TYR A 112 12.04 -3.27 32.03
CA TYR A 112 11.38 -4.30 32.84
C TYR A 112 11.93 -5.69 32.54
N ALA A 113 11.92 -6.57 33.54
CA ALA A 113 12.29 -7.97 33.40
C ALA A 113 11.41 -8.87 34.29
N ALA A 114 11.09 -10.07 33.80
CA ALA A 114 10.48 -11.10 34.65
C ALA A 114 11.58 -11.81 35.46
N PRO A 115 11.47 -11.87 36.80
CA PRO A 115 12.43 -12.59 37.65
C PRO A 115 12.42 -14.10 37.38
N LYS A 116 13.59 -14.74 37.51
CA LYS A 116 13.74 -16.20 37.44
C LYS A 116 13.59 -16.82 38.83
N GLU A 117 13.03 -18.02 38.90
CA GLU A 117 12.87 -18.80 40.11
C GLU A 117 14.24 -18.98 40.80
N GLY A 118 14.25 -18.79 42.12
CA GLY A 118 15.47 -18.80 42.92
C GLY A 118 16.25 -17.48 42.92
N SER A 119 15.83 -16.46 42.17
CA SER A 119 16.41 -15.12 42.27
C SER A 119 15.83 -14.32 43.44
N GLU A 120 16.50 -13.24 43.84
CA GLU A 120 16.07 -12.37 44.94
C GLU A 120 14.66 -11.78 44.71
N LEU A 121 14.39 -11.35 43.47
CA LEU A 121 13.13 -10.72 43.09
C LEU A 121 12.03 -11.72 42.67
N ALA A 122 12.30 -13.04 42.69
CA ALA A 122 11.29 -14.06 42.37
C ALA A 122 10.07 -13.98 43.29
N ALA A 123 10.25 -13.54 44.54
CA ALA A 123 9.17 -13.38 45.52
C ALA A 123 8.24 -12.17 45.25
N TRP A 124 8.55 -11.34 44.25
CA TRP A 124 7.76 -10.14 43.91
C TRP A 124 6.72 -10.41 42.82
N VAL A 125 6.71 -11.63 42.28
CA VAL A 125 5.78 -12.11 41.28
C VAL A 125 5.18 -13.43 41.76
N ASP A 126 3.97 -13.73 41.30
CA ASP A 126 3.24 -14.94 41.68
C ASP A 126 3.74 -16.17 40.90
N ASP A 127 4.22 -15.98 39.67
CA ASP A 127 4.70 -17.05 38.78
C ASP A 127 6.03 -16.64 38.10
N PRO A 128 7.19 -16.85 38.76
CA PRO A 128 8.49 -16.51 38.18
C PRO A 128 8.89 -17.45 37.03
N LEU A 129 9.85 -17.03 36.20
CA LEU A 129 10.37 -17.86 35.10
C LEU A 129 11.21 -19.03 35.64
N PRO A 130 11.20 -20.23 35.03
CA PRO A 130 10.56 -20.55 33.77
C PRO A 130 9.06 -20.85 33.90
N GLN A 131 8.24 -20.27 33.03
CA GLN A 131 6.80 -20.56 32.97
C GLN A 131 6.50 -21.62 31.92
N LEU A 132 5.86 -22.71 32.32
CA LEU A 132 5.55 -23.85 31.45
C LEU A 132 4.22 -23.63 30.69
N PHE A 133 4.20 -23.97 29.40
CA PHE A 133 3.00 -23.92 28.58
C PHE A 133 3.00 -25.02 27.51
N THR A 134 1.81 -25.35 27.00
CA THR A 134 1.61 -26.39 25.98
C THR A 134 0.96 -25.81 24.74
N ILE A 135 1.49 -26.16 23.56
CA ILE A 135 0.92 -25.82 22.26
C ILE A 135 0.19 -27.04 21.71
N SER A 136 -1.10 -26.85 21.44
CA SER A 136 -2.00 -27.85 20.88
C SER A 136 -2.52 -27.41 19.51
N ASN A 137 -2.93 -28.37 18.68
CA ASN A 137 -3.43 -28.13 17.32
C ASN A 137 -4.47 -27.00 17.27
N ASN A 138 -4.13 -25.95 16.51
CA ASN A 138 -5.03 -24.83 16.22
C ASN A 138 -5.52 -24.04 17.45
N ALA A 139 -4.82 -24.16 18.59
CA ALA A 139 -5.11 -23.40 19.80
C ALA A 139 -4.27 -22.11 19.87
N ILE A 140 -4.85 -21.07 20.46
CA ILE A 140 -4.13 -19.87 20.89
C ILE A 140 -3.85 -20.07 22.38
N ALA A 141 -2.61 -20.42 22.71
CA ALA A 141 -2.15 -20.40 24.10
C ALA A 141 -1.91 -18.96 24.54
N ARG A 142 -2.13 -18.69 25.82
CA ARG A 142 -1.85 -17.40 26.43
C ARG A 142 -1.10 -17.61 27.75
N VAL A 143 -0.04 -16.85 27.93
CA VAL A 143 0.79 -16.88 29.14
C VAL A 143 0.79 -15.48 29.74
N ASP A 144 0.33 -15.33 30.98
CA ASP A 144 0.34 -14.07 31.71
C ASP A 144 1.68 -13.94 32.45
N VAL A 145 2.48 -12.92 32.09
CA VAL A 145 3.85 -12.72 32.61
C VAL A 145 3.90 -11.49 33.48
N GLN A 146 4.42 -11.65 34.69
CA GLN A 146 4.65 -10.57 35.63
C GLN A 146 6.08 -10.04 35.52
N VAL A 147 6.22 -8.72 35.42
CA VAL A 147 7.53 -8.06 35.32
C VAL A 147 7.76 -7.05 36.44
N VAL A 148 9.04 -6.88 36.79
CA VAL A 148 9.52 -5.90 37.78
C VAL A 148 10.43 -4.88 37.07
N SER A 149 10.37 -3.62 37.50
CA SER A 149 11.22 -2.55 36.95
C SER A 149 12.69 -2.80 37.29
N VAL A 150 13.59 -2.56 36.33
CA VAL A 150 15.03 -2.74 36.53
C VAL A 150 15.74 -1.50 37.08
N GLU A 151 15.07 -0.34 37.17
CA GLU A 151 15.67 0.96 37.48
C GLU A 151 16.50 0.97 38.79
N ALA A 152 16.06 0.23 39.80
CA ALA A 152 16.68 0.16 41.12
C ALA A 152 17.39 -1.18 41.41
N HIS A 153 17.53 -2.05 40.41
CA HIS A 153 17.89 -3.45 40.60
C HIS A 153 18.93 -3.93 39.59
N GLN A 154 19.85 -4.78 40.05
CA GLN A 154 20.89 -5.37 39.21
C GLN A 154 20.39 -6.65 38.51
N PRO A 155 20.87 -6.99 37.30
CA PRO A 155 20.45 -8.19 36.57
C PRO A 155 20.52 -9.49 37.39
N ALA A 156 21.54 -9.63 38.22
CA ALA A 156 21.73 -10.79 39.09
C ALA A 156 20.57 -11.01 40.08
N GLN A 157 19.89 -9.94 40.52
CA GLN A 157 18.76 -10.01 41.44
C GLN A 157 17.51 -10.59 40.77
N PHE A 158 17.44 -10.53 39.44
CA PHE A 158 16.43 -11.18 38.60
C PHE A 158 16.84 -12.58 38.12
N GLY A 159 18.07 -13.02 38.40
CA GLY A 159 18.61 -14.29 37.92
C GLY A 159 19.25 -14.23 36.53
N TYR A 160 19.57 -13.02 36.03
CA TYR A 160 20.27 -12.81 34.76
C TYR A 160 21.75 -12.51 35.02
N VAL A 161 22.63 -13.02 34.16
CA VAL A 161 24.08 -12.72 34.23
C VAL A 161 24.34 -11.25 33.89
N ALA A 162 23.65 -10.74 32.87
CA ALA A 162 23.60 -9.35 32.49
C ALA A 162 22.27 -9.09 31.76
N PHE A 163 21.83 -7.83 31.72
CA PHE A 163 20.80 -7.38 30.78
C PHE A 163 21.39 -7.04 29.40
N GLN A 164 22.62 -7.49 29.13
CA GLN A 164 23.20 -7.50 27.78
C GLN A 164 22.49 -8.57 26.96
N VAL A 165 21.28 -8.24 26.55
CA VAL A 165 20.86 -8.63 25.22
C VAL A 165 21.77 -7.78 24.32
N ASP A 166 22.41 -8.36 23.30
CA ASP A 166 22.69 -7.58 22.10
C ASP A 166 21.31 -7.21 21.55
N VAL A 167 20.65 -6.24 22.21
CA VAL A 167 19.41 -5.64 21.76
C VAL A 167 19.87 -4.99 20.48
N LEU A 168 19.78 -5.70 19.36
CA LEU A 168 19.76 -5.04 18.09
C LEU A 168 18.52 -4.16 18.22
N PRO A 169 18.66 -2.83 18.44
CA PRO A 169 17.50 -1.97 18.44
C PRO A 169 16.77 -2.33 17.16
N PHE A 170 15.50 -2.71 17.27
CA PHE A 170 14.63 -3.11 16.16
C PHE A 170 15.17 -2.48 14.89
N PRO A 171 15.63 -3.22 13.88
CA PRO A 171 16.34 -2.59 12.78
C PRO A 171 15.42 -1.53 12.17
N PHE A 172 15.70 -0.28 12.51
CA PHE A 172 14.96 0.87 12.07
C PHE A 172 15.94 1.73 11.31
N PHE A 173 15.46 2.25 10.20
CA PHE A 173 16.13 3.34 9.53
C PHE A 173 15.18 4.53 9.53
N GLN A 174 15.75 5.73 9.46
CA GLN A 174 14.97 6.93 9.24
C GLN A 174 14.74 7.07 7.73
N LEU A 175 13.54 7.49 7.33
CA LEU A 175 13.18 7.74 5.95
C LEU A 175 12.72 9.19 5.82
N SER A 176 13.25 9.87 4.81
CA SER A 176 12.87 11.22 4.42
C SER A 176 12.46 11.20 2.97
N VAL A 177 11.19 11.52 2.69
CA VAL A 177 10.66 11.58 1.32
C VAL A 177 10.57 13.03 0.88
N PHE A 178 11.11 13.33 -0.29
CA PHE A 178 11.17 14.65 -0.88
C PHE A 178 10.53 14.65 -2.27
N ARG A 179 9.91 15.76 -2.63
CA ARG A 179 9.50 16.03 -4.02
C ARG A 179 10.57 16.85 -4.74
N ALA A 180 10.80 16.53 -6.02
CA ALA A 180 11.78 17.19 -6.88
C ALA A 180 11.28 18.48 -7.58
N ASP A 181 10.13 19.02 -7.18
CA ASP A 181 9.41 20.08 -7.91
C ASP A 181 9.94 21.50 -7.67
N SER A 182 10.89 21.69 -6.76
CA SER A 182 11.40 23.02 -6.42
C SER A 182 12.90 23.03 -6.17
N THR A 183 13.50 24.23 -6.20
CA THR A 183 14.93 24.46 -5.96
C THR A 183 15.40 24.07 -4.55
N GLN A 184 14.47 23.70 -3.66
CA GLN A 184 14.73 23.20 -2.32
C GLN A 184 13.95 21.89 -2.09
N PRO A 185 14.53 20.89 -1.41
CA PRO A 185 13.82 19.66 -1.08
C PRO A 185 12.66 19.95 -0.12
N VAL A 186 11.44 19.55 -0.51
CA VAL A 186 10.22 19.70 0.29
C VAL A 186 9.81 18.33 0.81
N PHE A 187 9.67 18.18 2.13
CA PHE A 187 9.14 16.94 2.72
C PHE A 187 7.74 16.64 2.19
N THR A 188 7.52 15.39 1.78
CA THR A 188 6.27 14.96 1.16
C THR A 188 5.70 13.76 1.91
N PRO A 189 4.39 13.72 2.19
CA PRO A 189 3.72 12.51 2.66
C PRO A 189 3.88 11.37 1.66
N ALA A 190 3.86 10.12 2.11
CA ALA A 190 4.00 8.97 1.22
C ALA A 190 3.45 7.69 1.85
N ASP A 191 2.94 6.78 1.03
CA ASP A 191 2.66 5.40 1.44
C ASP A 191 3.91 4.54 1.25
N VAL A 192 4.30 3.85 2.32
CA VAL A 192 5.53 3.08 2.38
C VAL A 192 5.24 1.62 2.65
N TYR A 193 5.80 0.77 1.81
CA TYR A 193 5.69 -0.68 1.89
C TYR A 193 7.08 -1.31 2.00
N LEU A 194 7.20 -2.36 2.81
CA LEU A 194 8.32 -3.29 2.74
C LEU A 194 7.79 -4.67 2.38
N PHE A 195 8.42 -5.29 1.38
CA PHE A 195 8.13 -6.64 0.95
C PHE A 195 9.28 -7.57 1.32
N LEU A 196 8.94 -8.78 1.77
CA LEU A 196 9.86 -9.90 1.96
C LEU A 196 9.30 -11.07 1.14
N ASP A 197 10.08 -11.59 0.18
CA ASP A 197 9.67 -12.69 -0.70
C ASP A 197 8.31 -12.47 -1.42
N GLY A 198 7.95 -11.21 -1.65
CA GLY A 198 6.69 -10.80 -2.30
C GLY A 198 5.55 -10.49 -1.33
N ASP A 199 5.67 -10.85 -0.05
CA ASP A 199 4.66 -10.55 0.97
C ASP A 199 4.91 -9.20 1.62
N THR A 200 3.86 -8.40 1.79
CA THR A 200 3.93 -7.12 2.53
C THR A 200 4.15 -7.40 4.02
N VAL A 201 5.34 -7.05 4.53
CA VAL A 201 5.70 -7.18 5.96
C VAL A 201 5.61 -5.87 6.73
N TYR A 202 5.53 -4.74 6.02
CA TYR A 202 5.29 -3.44 6.61
C TYR A 202 4.49 -2.57 5.63
N HIS A 203 3.52 -1.83 6.15
CA HIS A 203 2.81 -0.78 5.42
C HIS A 203 2.49 0.38 6.37
N ARG A 204 2.81 1.61 5.97
CA ARG A 204 2.42 2.81 6.69
C ARG A 204 2.30 4.02 5.77
N GLN A 205 1.26 4.81 5.99
CA GLN A 205 1.16 6.18 5.47
C GLN A 205 1.97 7.14 6.35
N LEU A 206 2.94 7.81 5.76
CA LEU A 206 3.86 8.72 6.42
C LEU A 206 3.41 10.17 6.27
N SER A 207 3.53 10.95 7.34
CA SER A 207 3.45 12.40 7.25
C SER A 207 4.76 13.01 6.77
N ALA A 208 4.69 14.20 6.17
CA ALA A 208 5.86 14.97 5.76
C ALA A 208 6.82 15.17 6.94
N GLY A 209 8.07 14.72 6.79
CA GLY A 209 9.13 14.85 7.78
C GLY A 209 10.08 13.65 7.78
N ASN A 210 10.95 13.59 8.78
CA ASN A 210 11.78 12.41 9.03
C ASN A 210 10.96 11.40 9.82
N GLN A 211 10.83 10.19 9.28
CA GLN A 211 9.99 9.15 9.87
C GLN A 211 10.83 7.91 10.19
N ALA A 212 10.62 7.37 11.39
CA ALA A 212 11.21 6.10 11.77
C ALA A 212 10.44 4.93 11.14
N ILE A 213 11.14 4.11 10.35
CA ILE A 213 10.61 2.85 9.81
C ILE A 213 11.06 1.74 10.76
N SER A 214 10.17 1.32 11.65
CA SER A 214 10.41 0.25 12.63
C SER A 214 9.42 -0.88 12.41
N PHE A 215 9.94 -2.09 12.26
CA PHE A 215 9.18 -3.31 12.01
C PHE A 215 9.96 -4.55 12.49
N PRO A 216 9.28 -5.64 12.87
CA PRO A 216 9.93 -6.90 13.23
C PRO A 216 10.49 -7.57 11.97
N GLY A 217 11.74 -7.25 11.61
CA GLY A 217 12.42 -7.79 10.44
C GLY A 217 13.71 -8.54 10.80
N ASN A 218 13.95 -9.69 10.15
CA ASN A 218 15.26 -10.34 10.15
C ASN A 218 16.32 -9.39 9.55
N PRO A 219 17.37 -9.00 10.29
CA PRO A 219 18.41 -8.08 9.80
C PRO A 219 19.19 -8.60 8.58
N ARG A 220 19.24 -9.93 8.39
CA ARG A 220 19.97 -10.57 7.27
C ARG A 220 19.06 -10.89 6.08
N ALA A 221 17.76 -10.63 6.19
CA ALA A 221 16.85 -10.82 5.07
C ALA A 221 16.93 -9.64 4.10
N THR A 222 16.55 -9.94 2.86
CA THR A 222 16.46 -8.97 1.77
C THR A 222 15.03 -8.44 1.69
N TYR A 223 14.87 -7.13 1.77
CA TYR A 223 13.59 -6.44 1.66
C TYR A 223 13.55 -5.60 0.39
N THR A 224 12.36 -5.42 -0.16
CA THR A 224 12.10 -4.39 -1.17
C THR A 224 11.26 -3.29 -0.53
N LEU A 225 11.86 -2.10 -0.42
CA LEU A 225 11.16 -0.87 -0.06
C LEU A 225 10.49 -0.30 -1.29
N VAL A 226 9.20 0.02 -1.16
CA VAL A 226 8.42 0.75 -2.15
C VAL A 226 7.82 1.98 -1.48
N VAL A 227 8.11 3.15 -2.04
CA VAL A 227 7.58 4.44 -1.57
C VAL A 227 6.72 5.02 -2.70
N ARG A 228 5.46 5.30 -2.39
CA ARG A 228 4.46 5.85 -3.33
C ARG A 228 3.90 7.15 -2.79
N SER A 229 3.57 8.06 -3.69
CA SER A 229 2.85 9.28 -3.36
C SER A 229 2.04 9.70 -4.58
N ASP A 230 0.87 10.27 -4.31
CA ASP A 230 0.00 10.83 -5.34
C ASP A 230 0.74 11.85 -6.21
N ALA A 231 0.48 11.79 -7.52
CA ALA A 231 1.09 12.64 -8.54
C ALA A 231 2.64 12.58 -8.61
N LEU A 232 3.27 11.55 -8.03
CA LEU A 232 4.73 11.37 -8.01
C LEU A 232 5.16 9.96 -8.43
N THR A 233 6.39 9.84 -8.91
CA THR A 233 7.01 8.56 -9.26
C THR A 233 7.02 7.58 -8.08
N THR A 234 6.98 6.28 -8.36
CA THR A 234 7.27 5.26 -7.37
C THR A 234 8.77 5.07 -7.19
N TYR A 235 9.25 5.04 -5.95
CA TYR A 235 10.62 4.62 -5.62
C TYR A 235 10.64 3.17 -5.19
N ARG A 236 11.56 2.37 -5.75
CA ARG A 236 11.82 1.00 -5.32
C ARG A 236 13.30 0.79 -5.01
N ARG A 237 13.59 0.16 -3.88
CA ARG A 237 14.95 -0.25 -3.52
C ARG A 237 14.95 -1.60 -2.80
N THR A 238 15.74 -2.53 -3.30
CA THR A 238 16.01 -3.80 -2.63
C THR A 238 17.30 -3.68 -1.81
N PHE A 239 17.28 -4.17 -0.57
CA PHE A 239 18.44 -4.12 0.33
C PHE A 239 18.41 -5.23 1.37
N VAL A 240 19.58 -5.60 1.89
CA VAL A 240 19.70 -6.36 3.14
C VAL A 240 19.63 -5.38 4.31
N LEU A 241 18.76 -5.64 5.27
CA LEU A 241 18.42 -4.65 6.32
C LEU A 241 19.62 -4.22 7.17
N GLN A 242 20.47 -5.17 7.57
CA GLN A 242 21.69 -4.88 8.33
C GLN A 242 22.68 -4.04 7.51
N GLU A 243 22.77 -4.26 6.20
CA GLU A 243 23.65 -3.50 5.32
C GLU A 243 23.13 -2.08 5.12
N LEU A 244 21.82 -1.90 4.93
CA LEU A 244 21.23 -0.57 4.83
C LEU A 244 21.44 0.24 6.12
N VAL A 245 21.20 -0.36 7.29
CA VAL A 245 21.41 0.32 8.58
C VAL A 245 22.88 0.76 8.73
N ALA A 246 23.83 -0.11 8.33
CA ALA A 246 25.25 0.22 8.35
C ALA A 246 25.64 1.30 7.31
N GLU A 247 25.03 1.27 6.12
CA GLU A 247 25.23 2.28 5.06
C GLU A 247 24.78 3.67 5.51
N LEU A 248 23.64 3.74 6.19
CA LEU A 248 23.02 4.99 6.59
C LEU A 248 23.72 5.67 7.78
N ASP A 249 24.39 4.91 8.66
CA ASP A 249 25.13 5.42 9.82
C ASP A 249 24.33 6.46 10.64
N GLY A 250 23.05 6.18 10.86
CA GLY A 250 22.12 7.05 11.59
C GLY A 250 21.54 8.23 10.79
N VAL A 251 21.96 8.44 9.54
CA VAL A 251 21.37 9.41 8.61
C VAL A 251 20.09 8.84 7.99
N PRO A 252 19.04 9.65 7.77
CA PRO A 252 17.86 9.16 7.05
C PRO A 252 18.17 8.74 5.62
N LEU A 253 17.58 7.63 5.18
CA LEU A 253 17.45 7.29 3.77
C LEU A 253 16.65 8.40 3.10
N GLN A 254 17.27 9.10 2.16
CA GLN A 254 16.62 10.17 1.40
C GLN A 254 16.06 9.58 0.11
N VAL A 255 14.76 9.73 -0.07
CA VAL A 255 14.04 9.34 -1.29
C VAL A 255 13.51 10.61 -1.92
N THR A 256 13.89 10.85 -3.18
CA THR A 256 13.37 11.98 -3.95
C THR A 256 12.49 11.46 -5.07
N LEU A 257 11.22 11.86 -5.06
CA LEU A 257 10.24 11.50 -6.08
C LEU A 257 10.04 12.66 -7.05
N GLN A 258 9.85 12.34 -8.33
CA GLN A 258 9.61 13.31 -9.39
C GLN A 258 8.11 13.41 -9.69
N PRO A 259 7.61 14.55 -10.20
CA PRO A 259 6.26 14.65 -10.75
C PRO A 259 5.97 13.54 -11.75
N ALA A 260 4.81 12.91 -11.63
CA ALA A 260 4.36 11.85 -12.49
C ALA A 260 2.85 11.94 -12.74
N LEU A 261 2.40 11.48 -13.90
CA LEU A 261 1.01 11.06 -14.09
C LEU A 261 0.83 9.77 -13.28
N THR A 262 -0.10 9.74 -12.34
CA THR A 262 -0.35 8.53 -11.53
C THR A 262 -1.82 8.15 -11.54
N PHE A 263 -2.09 6.86 -11.48
CA PHE A 263 -3.43 6.30 -11.29
C PHE A 263 -3.34 4.87 -10.76
N THR A 264 -4.40 4.41 -10.11
CA THR A 264 -4.53 3.03 -9.62
C THR A 264 -5.26 2.20 -10.68
N ALA A 265 -4.53 1.35 -11.42
CA ALA A 265 -5.12 0.41 -12.38
C ALA A 265 -5.90 -0.70 -11.64
N LEU A 266 -7.19 -0.81 -11.92
CA LEU A 266 -8.10 -1.80 -11.33
C LEU A 266 -8.17 -3.03 -12.24
N TYR A 267 -7.26 -3.98 -12.00
CA TYR A 267 -7.15 -5.17 -12.82
C TYR A 267 -8.05 -6.29 -12.27
N ARG A 268 -9.08 -6.65 -13.04
CA ARG A 268 -10.07 -7.69 -12.67
C ARG A 268 -10.03 -8.89 -13.60
N ARG A 269 -9.98 -8.65 -14.91
CA ARG A 269 -9.94 -9.64 -16.00
C ARG A 269 -9.20 -9.03 -17.20
N ASP A 270 -8.61 -9.87 -18.05
CA ASP A 270 -7.99 -9.52 -19.34
C ASP A 270 -6.66 -8.73 -19.27
N PHE A 271 -6.65 -7.45 -19.67
CA PHE A 271 -5.47 -6.59 -19.69
C PHE A 271 -5.88 -5.17 -19.29
N PHE A 272 -4.92 -4.37 -18.85
CA PHE A 272 -5.12 -2.94 -18.61
C PHE A 272 -4.52 -2.15 -19.77
N GLN A 273 -5.23 -1.11 -20.21
CA GLN A 273 -4.83 -0.30 -21.34
C GLN A 273 -5.14 1.17 -21.11
N PHE A 274 -4.25 2.02 -21.62
CA PHE A 274 -4.51 3.45 -21.76
C PHE A 274 -3.84 4.00 -23.02
N TRP A 275 -4.25 5.19 -23.41
CA TRP A 275 -3.70 5.89 -24.56
C TRP A 275 -3.10 7.24 -24.17
N MET A 276 -2.04 7.61 -24.87
CA MET A 276 -1.47 8.95 -24.78
C MET A 276 -1.16 9.48 -26.17
N SER A 277 -1.27 10.79 -26.35
CA SER A 277 -0.75 11.46 -27.54
C SER A 277 0.38 12.43 -27.16
N LEU A 278 1.48 12.32 -27.91
CA LEU A 278 2.67 13.16 -27.71
C LEU A 278 2.78 14.24 -28.79
N ASN A 279 3.36 15.38 -28.41
CA ASN A 279 3.72 16.45 -29.34
C ASN A 279 4.89 16.01 -30.25
N GLU A 280 4.89 16.46 -31.51
CA GLU A 280 5.88 16.08 -32.55
C GLU A 280 7.33 16.47 -32.22
N ASN A 281 7.56 17.29 -31.19
CA ASN A 281 8.87 17.84 -30.84
C ASN A 281 9.37 17.34 -29.47
N MET A 282 9.00 16.12 -29.06
CA MET A 282 9.53 15.54 -27.84
C MET A 282 11.06 15.60 -27.88
N PRO A 283 11.73 16.28 -26.93
CA PRO A 283 13.19 16.29 -26.87
C PRO A 283 13.71 14.86 -26.67
N GLU A 284 14.99 14.63 -26.97
CA GLU A 284 15.68 13.37 -26.62
C GLU A 284 15.48 13.09 -25.12
N GLY A 285 14.54 12.21 -24.81
CA GLY A 285 14.06 11.93 -23.47
C GLY A 285 12.88 10.97 -23.56
N SER A 286 12.91 9.92 -22.76
CA SER A 286 11.91 8.85 -22.76
C SER A 286 10.75 9.17 -21.83
N LEU A 287 9.58 8.58 -22.12
CA LEU A 287 8.59 8.33 -21.06
C LEU A 287 8.97 7.02 -20.38
N THR A 288 8.87 6.98 -19.07
CA THR A 288 9.01 5.74 -18.30
C THR A 288 7.68 5.44 -17.63
N ILE A 289 7.18 4.22 -17.82
CA ILE A 289 5.96 3.71 -17.21
C ILE A 289 6.37 2.65 -16.20
N ASP A 290 6.07 2.92 -14.94
CA ASP A 290 6.09 1.92 -13.87
C ASP A 290 4.69 1.35 -13.71
N TRP A 291 4.52 0.06 -14.03
CA TRP A 291 3.22 -0.60 -14.03
C TRP A 291 2.69 -0.96 -12.64
N GLY A 292 3.48 -0.72 -11.58
CA GLY A 292 3.07 -0.95 -10.19
C GLY A 292 3.38 -2.35 -9.65
N ASP A 293 3.61 -3.34 -10.52
CA ASP A 293 3.94 -4.74 -10.21
C ASP A 293 5.44 -5.06 -10.30
N GLY A 294 6.28 -4.04 -10.54
CA GLY A 294 7.72 -4.16 -10.74
C GLY A 294 8.15 -4.19 -12.20
N ALA A 295 7.21 -4.31 -13.15
CA ALA A 295 7.52 -4.10 -14.56
C ALA A 295 7.67 -2.60 -14.85
N VAL A 296 8.67 -2.27 -15.67
CA VAL A 296 8.95 -0.92 -16.14
C VAL A 296 9.09 -0.96 -17.66
N GLU A 297 8.45 -0.01 -18.33
CA GLU A 297 8.51 0.18 -19.78
C GLU A 297 9.09 1.57 -20.08
N GLU A 298 9.99 1.65 -21.06
CA GLU A 298 10.58 2.91 -21.53
C GLU A 298 10.22 3.14 -22.99
N LEU A 299 9.73 4.35 -23.29
CA LEU A 299 9.37 4.79 -24.62
C LEU A 299 10.47 5.66 -25.21
N GLU A 300 11.06 5.24 -26.34
CA GLU A 300 12.08 6.00 -27.08
C GLU A 300 11.47 7.08 -27.99
N SER A 301 12.28 8.10 -28.32
CA SER A 301 11.91 9.39 -28.94
C SER A 301 11.23 9.36 -30.31
N ASP A 302 11.13 8.20 -30.95
CA ASP A 302 10.70 8.08 -32.35
C ASP A 302 9.17 7.82 -32.47
N ASN A 303 8.49 7.66 -31.34
CA ASN A 303 7.05 7.43 -31.27
C ASN A 303 6.29 8.75 -31.14
N TYR A 304 5.76 9.22 -32.27
CA TYR A 304 4.92 10.42 -32.33
C TYR A 304 3.45 10.07 -32.56
N GLY A 305 2.56 10.94 -32.08
CA GLY A 305 1.12 10.78 -32.27
C GLY A 305 0.48 9.94 -31.18
N TYR A 306 -0.55 9.19 -31.56
CA TYR A 306 -1.40 8.40 -30.66
C TYR A 306 -0.74 7.05 -30.35
N ILE A 307 -0.48 6.81 -29.07
CA ILE A 307 0.25 5.65 -28.57
C ILE A 307 -0.66 4.87 -27.62
N GLU A 308 -0.63 3.55 -27.78
CA GLU A 308 -1.35 2.60 -26.95
C GLU A 308 -0.40 1.83 -26.07
N PHE A 309 -0.68 1.86 -24.77
CA PHE A 309 0.05 1.12 -23.76
C PHE A 309 -0.86 0.02 -23.22
N HIS A 310 -0.33 -1.19 -23.16
CA HIS A 310 -1.03 -2.38 -22.70
C HIS A 310 -0.15 -3.13 -21.69
N HIS A 311 -0.77 -3.61 -20.62
CA HIS A 311 -0.10 -4.46 -19.64
C HIS A 311 -1.01 -5.57 -19.14
N VAL A 312 -0.41 -6.73 -18.89
CA VAL A 312 -1.09 -7.91 -18.32
C VAL A 312 -0.47 -8.23 -16.97
N TYR A 313 -1.25 -8.08 -15.92
CA TYR A 313 -0.82 -8.45 -14.58
C TYR A 313 -0.98 -9.95 -14.35
N ALA A 314 -0.07 -10.52 -13.56
CA ALA A 314 -0.10 -11.95 -13.24
C ALA A 314 -1.31 -12.36 -12.37
N THR A 315 -1.81 -11.43 -11.56
CA THR A 315 -2.91 -11.64 -10.62
C THR A 315 -3.89 -10.48 -10.67
N ALA A 316 -5.18 -10.75 -10.43
CA ALA A 316 -6.15 -9.69 -10.20
C ALA A 316 -5.73 -8.84 -8.98
N GLY A 317 -5.87 -7.52 -9.07
CA GLY A 317 -5.41 -6.61 -8.02
C GLY A 317 -5.50 -5.15 -8.44
N ASP A 318 -5.07 -4.28 -7.53
CA ASP A 318 -5.00 -2.84 -7.73
C ASP A 318 -3.53 -2.45 -7.79
N TYR A 319 -3.15 -1.78 -8.88
CA TYR A 319 -1.74 -1.50 -9.20
C TYR A 319 -1.54 -0.01 -9.36
N HIS A 320 -0.68 0.58 -8.54
CA HIS A 320 -0.31 1.99 -8.66
C HIS A 320 0.63 2.17 -9.85
N VAL A 321 0.13 2.76 -10.92
CA VAL A 321 0.88 3.07 -12.14
C VAL A 321 1.40 4.49 -12.04
N SER A 322 2.67 4.69 -12.41
CA SER A 322 3.26 6.03 -12.53
C SER A 322 3.98 6.20 -13.86
N VAL A 323 3.64 7.25 -14.60
CA VAL A 323 4.29 7.65 -15.84
C VAL A 323 5.11 8.92 -15.59
N SER A 324 6.40 8.90 -15.92
CA SER A 324 7.33 10.02 -15.71
C SER A 324 8.19 10.30 -16.93
N GLY A 325 9.01 11.34 -16.86
CA GLY A 325 9.85 11.81 -17.97
C GLY A 325 9.27 13.04 -18.65
N GLY A 326 9.26 13.07 -19.99
CA GLY A 326 8.86 14.22 -20.81
C GLY A 326 7.36 14.54 -20.84
N LEU A 327 6.71 14.63 -19.67
CA LEU A 327 5.25 14.78 -19.52
C LEU A 327 4.69 16.09 -20.07
N ASP A 328 5.50 17.14 -20.17
CA ASP A 328 5.13 18.40 -20.84
C ASP A 328 4.81 18.21 -22.33
N ASN A 329 5.14 17.06 -22.92
CA ASN A 329 4.81 16.75 -24.32
C ASN A 329 3.50 15.99 -24.47
N VAL A 330 2.84 15.61 -23.38
CA VAL A 330 1.59 14.85 -23.38
C VAL A 330 0.42 15.80 -23.53
N TRP A 331 -0.19 15.83 -24.71
CA TRP A 331 -1.33 16.71 -24.97
C TRP A 331 -2.68 15.98 -24.92
N ALA A 332 -2.68 14.63 -24.99
CA ALA A 332 -3.89 13.84 -24.76
C ALA A 332 -3.61 12.61 -23.89
N PHE A 333 -4.57 12.26 -23.03
CA PHE A 333 -4.56 11.05 -22.22
C PHE A 333 -5.97 10.44 -22.16
N ALA A 334 -6.07 9.14 -22.34
CA ALA A 334 -7.36 8.45 -22.36
C ALA A 334 -7.36 7.08 -21.69
N LEU A 335 -8.41 6.83 -20.91
CA LEU A 335 -8.72 5.60 -20.17
C LEU A 335 -10.12 5.12 -20.59
N VAL A 336 -10.22 4.41 -21.72
CA VAL A 336 -11.54 4.14 -22.33
C VAL A 336 -11.73 2.68 -22.77
N LEU A 337 -12.86 2.41 -23.44
CA LEU A 337 -13.27 1.09 -23.95
C LEU A 337 -13.35 -0.01 -22.88
N GLY A 338 -13.53 0.37 -21.61
CA GLY A 338 -13.59 -0.59 -20.49
C GLY A 338 -12.28 -1.27 -20.14
N PHE A 339 -11.18 -0.96 -20.82
CA PHE A 339 -9.84 -1.49 -20.52
C PHE A 339 -8.99 -0.57 -19.65
N GLY A 340 -9.40 0.69 -19.49
CA GLY A 340 -8.77 1.70 -18.63
C GLY A 340 -9.44 1.87 -17.26
N ASN A 341 -9.90 0.79 -16.62
CA ASN A 341 -10.54 0.90 -15.29
C ASN A 341 -9.51 1.38 -14.26
N ALA A 342 -9.62 2.63 -13.83
CA ALA A 342 -8.66 3.24 -12.93
C ALA A 342 -9.34 4.08 -11.85
N ASP A 343 -8.73 4.07 -10.67
CA ASP A 343 -9.01 4.95 -9.53
C ASP A 343 -7.85 5.92 -9.28
N ASP A 344 -8.01 6.84 -8.33
CA ASP A 344 -6.95 7.75 -7.86
C ASP A 344 -6.18 8.45 -9.02
N ILE A 345 -6.91 9.03 -9.96
CA ILE A 345 -6.34 9.59 -11.19
C ILE A 345 -5.79 10.99 -10.91
N PHE A 346 -4.47 11.16 -11.02
CA PHE A 346 -3.79 12.45 -10.82
C PHE A 346 -3.14 12.94 -12.11
N LEU A 347 -3.68 14.04 -12.65
CA LEU A 347 -3.26 14.66 -13.92
C LEU A 347 -2.30 15.85 -13.73
N ASN A 348 -1.85 16.11 -12.49
CA ASN A 348 -1.13 17.32 -12.10
C ASN A 348 0.19 17.53 -12.85
N ALA A 349 0.80 16.44 -13.30
CA ALA A 349 2.07 16.47 -14.03
C ALA A 349 1.89 16.61 -15.55
N LEU A 350 0.66 16.90 -16.04
CA LEU A 350 0.36 17.07 -17.46
C LEU A 350 -0.07 18.53 -17.76
N PRO A 351 0.86 19.51 -17.71
CA PRO A 351 0.50 20.93 -17.83
C PRO A 351 -0.05 21.30 -19.22
N ASP A 352 0.41 20.61 -20.26
CA ASP A 352 0.02 20.83 -21.66
C ASP A 352 -1.14 19.94 -22.12
N LEU A 353 -1.83 19.27 -21.18
CA LEU A 353 -2.97 18.39 -21.48
C LEU A 353 -4.12 19.19 -22.09
N ARG A 354 -4.48 18.86 -23.33
CA ARG A 354 -5.57 19.48 -24.09
C ARG A 354 -6.80 18.57 -24.21
N SER A 355 -6.62 17.26 -24.09
CA SER A 355 -7.71 16.29 -24.21
C SER A 355 -7.59 15.21 -23.15
N PHE A 356 -8.63 15.08 -22.32
CA PHE A 356 -8.76 13.96 -21.40
C PHE A 356 -10.06 13.20 -21.69
N SER A 357 -9.99 11.87 -21.69
CA SER A 357 -11.19 11.06 -21.72
C SER A 357 -11.09 9.84 -20.80
N LYS A 358 -12.15 9.61 -20.02
CA LYS A 358 -12.39 8.35 -19.32
C LYS A 358 -13.78 7.86 -19.69
N ALA A 359 -13.89 6.69 -20.32
CA ALA A 359 -15.18 6.23 -20.84
C ALA A 359 -15.37 4.72 -20.73
N GLU A 360 -16.64 4.31 -20.76
CA GLU A 360 -17.06 2.91 -20.76
C GLU A 360 -16.49 2.09 -19.57
N SER A 361 -16.46 2.70 -18.39
CA SER A 361 -15.89 2.12 -17.17
C SER A 361 -16.87 2.22 -16.01
N SER A 362 -17.36 1.08 -15.53
CA SER A 362 -18.28 0.99 -14.38
C SER A 362 -17.59 1.01 -13.01
N GLU A 363 -16.26 1.13 -12.97
CA GLU A 363 -15.45 1.11 -11.75
C GLU A 363 -14.48 2.30 -11.69
N GLY A 364 -13.86 2.49 -10.53
CA GLY A 364 -12.84 3.51 -10.28
C GLY A 364 -13.39 4.87 -9.86
N ALA A 365 -12.61 5.92 -10.07
CA ALA A 365 -12.83 7.23 -9.48
C ALA A 365 -14.22 7.79 -9.80
N ASP A 366 -14.84 8.44 -8.80
CA ASP A 366 -16.10 9.17 -8.93
C ASP A 366 -15.91 10.69 -9.07
N SER A 367 -14.67 11.15 -8.90
CA SER A 367 -14.29 12.54 -8.99
C SER A 367 -13.02 12.71 -9.81
N LEU A 368 -12.83 13.91 -10.37
CA LEU A 368 -11.68 14.26 -11.19
C LEU A 368 -11.25 15.70 -10.91
N ASP A 369 -10.00 15.88 -10.51
CA ASP A 369 -9.38 17.20 -10.39
C ASP A 369 -8.73 17.61 -11.72
N LEU A 370 -9.26 18.68 -12.31
CA LEU A 370 -8.79 19.27 -13.56
C LEU A 370 -8.10 20.62 -13.34
N SER A 371 -7.94 21.05 -12.08
CA SER A 371 -7.46 22.38 -11.72
C SER A 371 -6.02 22.67 -12.15
N HIS A 372 -5.26 21.63 -12.47
CA HIS A 372 -3.86 21.69 -12.86
C HIS A 372 -3.63 21.62 -14.37
N ASN A 373 -4.69 21.56 -15.17
CA ASN A 373 -4.62 21.37 -16.64
C ASN A 373 -5.20 22.59 -17.38
N PRO A 374 -4.58 23.78 -17.29
CA PRO A 374 -5.17 25.03 -17.81
C PRO A 374 -5.37 25.03 -19.33
N GLU A 375 -4.63 24.20 -20.07
CA GLU A 375 -4.72 24.06 -21.53
C GLU A 375 -5.82 23.09 -21.99
N LEU A 376 -6.59 22.49 -21.07
CA LEU A 376 -7.60 21.49 -21.38
C LEU A 376 -8.73 22.08 -22.25
N ARG A 377 -8.99 21.43 -23.38
CA ARG A 377 -9.99 21.83 -24.39
C ARG A 377 -11.10 20.82 -24.57
N TYR A 378 -10.83 19.56 -24.28
CA TYR A 378 -11.77 18.47 -24.42
C TYR A 378 -11.81 17.61 -23.16
N LEU A 379 -13.02 17.35 -22.67
CA LEU A 379 -13.30 16.42 -21.59
C LEU A 379 -14.39 15.43 -22.02
N GLY A 380 -14.07 14.14 -22.02
CA GLY A 380 -15.06 13.07 -22.22
C GLY A 380 -15.14 12.14 -21.03
N VAL A 381 -16.30 12.09 -20.36
CA VAL A 381 -16.56 11.24 -19.17
C VAL A 381 -17.75 10.29 -19.36
N SER A 382 -18.10 10.04 -20.61
CA SER A 382 -19.21 9.19 -21.04
C SER A 382 -19.14 7.77 -20.51
N ASP A 383 -20.25 7.24 -19.99
CA ASP A 383 -20.33 5.87 -19.48
C ASP A 383 -19.23 5.53 -18.45
N SER A 384 -18.86 6.51 -17.64
CA SER A 384 -17.85 6.37 -16.58
C SER A 384 -18.45 6.57 -15.18
N ASN A 385 -17.73 6.16 -14.14
CA ASN A 385 -18.12 6.44 -12.74
C ASN A 385 -17.91 7.91 -12.32
N ILE A 386 -17.30 8.77 -13.16
CA ILE A 386 -16.97 10.16 -12.82
C ILE A 386 -18.25 11.00 -12.76
N LYS A 387 -18.52 11.54 -11.58
CA LYS A 387 -19.72 12.34 -11.24
C LYS A 387 -19.39 13.76 -10.85
N TYR A 388 -18.19 13.98 -10.31
CA TYR A 388 -17.78 15.25 -9.73
C TYR A 388 -16.51 15.77 -10.39
N PHE A 389 -16.63 16.91 -11.06
CA PHE A 389 -15.50 17.61 -11.65
C PHE A 389 -15.83 19.09 -11.76
N ASP A 390 -14.81 19.91 -11.92
CA ASP A 390 -14.91 21.35 -12.07
C ASP A 390 -14.03 21.79 -13.25
N ILE A 391 -14.57 22.65 -14.12
CA ILE A 391 -13.86 23.19 -15.29
C ILE A 391 -13.53 24.69 -15.16
N ALA A 392 -13.72 25.30 -13.99
CA ALA A 392 -13.45 26.71 -13.77
C ALA A 392 -12.00 27.13 -14.05
N ASN A 393 -11.04 26.19 -13.94
CA ASN A 393 -9.62 26.42 -14.23
C ASN A 393 -9.23 26.01 -15.65
N ASN A 394 -10.19 25.66 -16.51
CA ASN A 394 -9.96 25.20 -17.88
C ASN A 394 -10.62 26.18 -18.88
N PRO A 395 -10.09 27.41 -19.03
CA PRO A 395 -10.73 28.48 -19.79
C PRO A 395 -10.84 28.19 -21.28
N TRP A 396 -10.04 27.27 -21.82
CA TRP A 396 -10.01 26.90 -23.24
C TRP A 396 -10.91 25.72 -23.59
N MET A 397 -11.79 25.28 -22.68
CA MET A 397 -12.72 24.19 -22.91
C MET A 397 -13.65 24.48 -24.10
N GLN A 398 -13.63 23.61 -25.10
CA GLN A 398 -14.44 23.69 -26.32
C GLN A 398 -15.20 22.40 -26.62
N GLY A 399 -14.87 21.29 -25.97
CA GLY A 399 -15.53 20.00 -26.15
C GLY A 399 -15.87 19.37 -24.81
N LEU A 400 -17.15 19.03 -24.61
CA LEU A 400 -17.60 18.31 -23.42
C LEU A 400 -18.49 17.14 -23.84
N GLU A 401 -18.07 15.92 -23.49
CA GLU A 401 -18.84 14.71 -23.69
C GLU A 401 -19.22 14.07 -22.36
N MET A 402 -20.52 14.05 -22.11
CA MET A 402 -21.14 13.35 -21.01
C MET A 402 -22.26 12.52 -21.62
N SER A 403 -22.15 11.19 -21.58
CA SER A 403 -23.25 10.30 -21.95
C SER A 403 -23.46 9.14 -20.99
N GLY A 404 -24.63 8.52 -21.11
CA GLY A 404 -24.95 7.25 -20.46
C GLY A 404 -25.34 7.34 -18.99
N ALA A 405 -25.22 6.21 -18.30
CA ALA A 405 -25.69 6.00 -16.93
C ALA A 405 -24.75 6.59 -15.85
N ASN A 406 -24.24 7.81 -16.03
CA ASN A 406 -23.17 8.35 -15.17
C ASN A 406 -23.67 8.98 -13.85
N GLY A 407 -24.96 9.31 -13.74
CA GLY A 407 -25.52 9.85 -12.50
C GLY A 407 -24.96 11.21 -12.08
N ILE A 408 -24.43 12.00 -13.03
CA ILE A 408 -23.89 13.34 -12.75
C ILE A 408 -25.00 14.23 -12.16
N PRO A 409 -24.80 14.85 -10.98
CA PRO A 409 -25.81 15.72 -10.37
C PRO A 409 -26.09 16.97 -11.18
N ALA A 410 -27.35 17.41 -11.20
CA ALA A 410 -27.74 18.66 -11.86
C ALA A 410 -26.94 19.88 -11.38
N SER A 411 -26.51 19.90 -10.11
CA SER A 411 -25.65 20.97 -9.59
C SER A 411 -24.29 21.04 -10.28
N VAL A 412 -23.69 19.89 -10.64
CA VAL A 412 -22.43 19.81 -11.37
C VAL A 412 -22.64 20.28 -12.81
N VAL A 413 -23.67 19.74 -13.49
CA VAL A 413 -24.03 20.14 -14.86
C VAL A 413 -24.27 21.65 -14.97
N ASN A 414 -25.05 22.23 -14.06
CA ASN A 414 -25.33 23.66 -14.04
C ASN A 414 -24.07 24.51 -13.86
N LYS A 415 -23.16 24.07 -12.98
CA LYS A 415 -21.89 24.77 -12.76
C LYS A 415 -21.02 24.72 -14.02
N VAL A 416 -20.85 23.54 -14.59
CA VAL A 416 -20.05 23.31 -15.81
C VAL A 416 -20.58 24.15 -16.98
N ILE A 417 -21.90 24.18 -17.19
CA ILE A 417 -22.51 25.02 -18.24
C ILE A 417 -22.23 26.51 -17.99
N ALA A 418 -22.34 26.96 -16.74
CA ALA A 418 -22.10 28.36 -16.40
C ALA A 418 -20.64 28.76 -16.65
N ASP A 419 -19.68 27.93 -16.22
CA ASP A 419 -18.25 28.17 -16.43
C ASP A 419 -17.92 28.17 -17.92
N LEU A 420 -18.40 27.17 -18.67
CA LEU A 420 -18.22 27.07 -20.11
C LEU A 420 -18.77 28.29 -20.85
N TYR A 421 -19.98 28.73 -20.51
CA TYR A 421 -20.60 29.92 -21.09
C TYR A 421 -19.79 31.18 -20.79
N GLN A 422 -19.34 31.36 -19.54
CA GLN A 422 -18.54 32.51 -19.15
C GLN A 422 -17.21 32.55 -19.91
N HIS A 423 -16.50 31.42 -19.99
CA HIS A 423 -15.25 31.30 -20.73
C HIS A 423 -15.44 31.56 -22.22
N ALA A 424 -16.45 30.94 -22.84
CA ALA A 424 -16.72 31.08 -24.26
C ALA A 424 -17.03 32.53 -24.66
N VAL A 425 -17.83 33.24 -23.84
CA VAL A 425 -18.12 34.67 -24.07
C VAL A 425 -16.87 35.54 -23.84
N ALA A 426 -16.13 35.31 -22.76
CA ALA A 426 -14.98 36.12 -22.41
C ALA A 426 -13.83 36.00 -23.42
N LEU A 427 -13.64 34.82 -24.00
CA LEU A 427 -12.54 34.50 -24.91
C LEU A 427 -12.97 34.39 -26.38
N HIS A 428 -14.24 34.65 -26.70
CA HIS A 428 -14.81 34.48 -28.03
C HIS A 428 -14.56 33.07 -28.60
N LEU A 429 -14.78 32.04 -27.79
CA LEU A 429 -14.67 30.66 -28.24
C LEU A 429 -15.91 30.30 -29.05
N GLU A 430 -15.72 30.11 -30.34
CA GLU A 430 -16.78 29.75 -31.28
C GLU A 430 -16.73 28.26 -31.63
N HIS A 431 -17.86 27.72 -32.09
CA HIS A 431 -17.96 26.38 -32.65
C HIS A 431 -17.55 25.24 -31.70
N GLY A 432 -17.74 25.44 -30.39
CA GLY A 432 -17.59 24.36 -29.41
C GLY A 432 -18.70 23.31 -29.52
N TYR A 433 -18.54 22.22 -28.77
CA TYR A 433 -19.41 21.06 -28.79
C TYR A 433 -19.72 20.58 -27.37
N ILE A 434 -21.00 20.27 -27.12
CA ILE A 434 -21.50 19.73 -25.86
C ILE A 434 -22.41 18.55 -26.17
N TYR A 435 -22.12 17.39 -25.60
CA TYR A 435 -22.95 16.19 -25.64
C TYR A 435 -23.36 15.81 -24.22
N MET A 436 -24.67 15.75 -23.95
CA MET A 436 -25.24 15.51 -22.61
C MET A 436 -26.44 14.57 -22.65
N GLU A 437 -26.28 13.40 -23.27
CA GLU A 437 -27.36 12.42 -23.43
C GLU A 437 -27.23 11.26 -22.43
N GLY A 438 -28.19 11.14 -21.53
CA GLY A 438 -28.30 10.03 -20.59
C GLY A 438 -29.08 8.85 -21.18
N ASP A 439 -29.18 7.79 -20.38
CA ASP A 439 -29.95 6.59 -20.74
C ASP A 439 -31.37 6.92 -21.19
N SER A 440 -31.86 6.13 -22.15
CA SER A 440 -33.20 6.29 -22.73
C SER A 440 -33.46 7.69 -23.32
N TYR A 441 -32.43 8.34 -23.86
CA TYR A 441 -32.51 9.68 -24.48
C TYR A 441 -32.91 10.78 -23.50
N THR A 442 -32.57 10.61 -22.22
CA THR A 442 -32.77 11.67 -21.22
C THR A 442 -31.62 12.67 -21.23
N VAL A 443 -31.79 13.84 -20.61
CA VAL A 443 -30.69 14.79 -20.43
C VAL A 443 -29.98 14.49 -19.12
N ILE A 444 -28.65 14.41 -19.14
CA ILE A 444 -27.83 14.19 -17.95
C ILE A 444 -27.98 15.37 -16.99
N GLY A 445 -28.14 15.07 -15.69
CA GLY A 445 -28.19 16.07 -14.63
C GLY A 445 -29.04 17.29 -15.01
N PRO A 446 -30.36 17.12 -15.20
CA PRO A 446 -31.21 18.03 -15.97
C PRO A 446 -30.91 19.51 -15.68
N PRO A 447 -30.47 20.28 -16.70
CA PRO A 447 -30.06 21.67 -16.50
C PRO A 447 -31.18 22.53 -15.93
N SER A 448 -30.81 23.52 -15.11
CA SER A 448 -31.75 24.54 -14.64
C SER A 448 -32.20 25.45 -15.79
N PRO A 449 -33.31 26.20 -15.64
CA PRO A 449 -33.74 27.17 -16.65
C PRO A 449 -32.65 28.18 -17.04
N GLU A 450 -31.81 28.59 -16.07
CA GLU A 450 -30.69 29.49 -16.30
C GLU A 450 -29.60 28.84 -17.16
N ALA A 451 -29.28 27.57 -16.89
CA ALA A 451 -28.31 26.81 -17.67
C ALA A 451 -28.82 26.54 -19.11
N LEU A 452 -30.11 26.23 -19.28
CA LEU A 452 -30.73 26.09 -20.60
C LEU A 452 -30.62 27.37 -21.42
N GLU A 453 -30.84 28.54 -20.81
CA GLU A 453 -30.68 29.83 -21.49
C GLU A 453 -29.22 30.08 -21.91
N MET A 454 -28.25 29.68 -21.07
CA MET A 454 -26.83 29.76 -21.42
C MET A 454 -26.49 28.88 -22.63
N LEU A 455 -26.96 27.63 -22.66
CA LEU A 455 -26.79 26.72 -23.79
C LEU A 455 -27.42 27.26 -25.07
N ARG A 456 -28.62 27.85 -24.96
CA ARG A 456 -29.30 28.50 -26.08
C ARG A 456 -28.45 29.64 -26.66
N ARG A 457 -27.83 30.46 -25.81
CA ARG A 457 -26.94 31.55 -26.24
C ARG A 457 -25.63 31.03 -26.83
N LEU A 458 -25.02 29.99 -26.27
CA LEU A 458 -23.85 29.34 -26.90
C LEU A 458 -24.16 28.91 -28.33
N ARG A 459 -25.34 28.29 -28.56
CA ARG A 459 -25.78 27.86 -29.89
C ARG A 459 -26.00 29.03 -30.85
N GLN A 460 -26.69 30.07 -30.41
CA GLN A 460 -27.10 31.17 -31.29
C GLN A 460 -26.01 32.22 -31.53
N ASP A 461 -25.27 32.57 -30.49
CA ASP A 461 -24.36 33.71 -30.50
C ASP A 461 -22.94 33.29 -30.86
N LEU A 462 -22.54 32.06 -30.49
CA LEU A 462 -21.18 31.54 -30.68
C LEU A 462 -21.13 30.30 -31.60
N GLY A 463 -22.27 29.88 -32.15
CA GLY A 463 -22.34 28.77 -33.11
C GLY A 463 -21.94 27.41 -32.52
N TRP A 464 -22.15 27.19 -31.21
CA TRP A 464 -21.86 25.93 -30.56
C TRP A 464 -22.88 24.84 -30.92
N THR A 465 -22.41 23.61 -30.97
CA THR A 465 -23.24 22.42 -31.15
C THR A 465 -23.59 21.85 -29.78
N VAL A 466 -24.88 21.69 -29.49
CA VAL A 466 -25.37 21.22 -28.17
C VAL A 466 -26.37 20.10 -28.39
N PHE A 467 -26.05 18.91 -27.87
CA PHE A 467 -26.87 17.70 -27.94
C PHE A 467 -27.32 17.20 -26.55
N PRO A 468 -28.53 16.62 -26.43
CA PRO A 468 -29.52 16.43 -27.50
C PRO A 468 -30.15 17.74 -27.99
N GLU A 469 -30.62 17.77 -29.25
CA GLU A 469 -31.21 18.98 -29.88
C GLU A 469 -32.48 19.48 -29.17
N SER A 470 -33.11 18.62 -28.35
CA SER A 470 -34.28 18.97 -27.55
C SER A 470 -34.00 19.98 -26.44
N ILE A 471 -32.72 20.29 -26.17
CA ILE A 471 -32.26 21.29 -25.21
C ILE A 471 -32.31 22.70 -25.80
#